data_AF-A0A2K6FZJ7-F1
#
_entry.id   AF-A0A2K6FZJ7-F1
#
_cell.length_a   1.000
_cell.length_b   1.000
_cell.length_c   1.000
_cell.angle_alpha   90.00
_cell.angle_beta   90.00
_cell.angle_gamma   90.00
#
_symmetry.space_group_name_H-M   'P 1'
#
loop_
_entity.id
_entity.type
_entity.pdbx_description
1 polymer ?
#
loop_
_entity_poly.entity_id
_entity_poly.type
_entity_poly.pdbx_seq_one_letter_code
_entity_poly.pdbx_strand_id
1 'polypeptide(L)'
;MTSYSYRQSSATSSFGGLGGGLGGSVRFGAGGAFRAPSIHGGSGGRGVSVSSARFVSSSSAGYGGGYGGGFASGLAGSDVLLAGNEKATMQNLNDRLASYLDKVRSLEKANGELEVKIRDWYQKQGPGPSRDYSHYFKTIEDLREKILGATIENSRIVLQIDNARLAADDFRTKFETEQALRLGVEADINGLRRLLDDLTLARTDLEVQIENLKEELVYLKKNHEEEISVLRGQVGGQVNVEVDSAPGVDLAKILSDMRSQYEVLAEQNRKDVETWYTGQIDILNKEVTSNKEQLQISKSEVTDLRRTLQGLEIELQSQLSMKAALEGTVAETEARYGAQLAQIQGLISAIEAQLAEVRADSERQNQDYQRLMDIKSRLEQEIATYRSLLEGQEAHYNDLPTSKVI
;
A
#
# COMPACT_ATOMS: atom_id res chain seq x y z
N MET A 1 10.01 -30.89 0.41
CA MET A 1 9.06 -30.96 1.53
C MET A 1 9.58 -30.06 2.63
N THR A 2 9.11 -28.82 2.67
CA THR A 2 9.41 -27.88 3.74
C THR A 2 8.16 -27.05 3.96
N SER A 3 7.51 -27.27 5.09
CA SER A 3 6.24 -26.68 5.47
C SER A 3 6.42 -25.23 5.91
N TYR A 4 5.63 -24.30 5.38
CA TYR A 4 5.39 -23.01 6.05
C TYR A 4 3.90 -22.70 6.12
N SER A 5 3.49 -22.50 7.37
CA SER A 5 2.17 -22.18 7.87
C SER A 5 1.81 -20.70 7.65
N TYR A 6 0.57 -20.45 7.24
CA TYR A 6 -0.05 -19.11 7.24
C TYR A 6 -0.16 -18.59 8.69
N ARG A 7 0.49 -17.45 8.99
CA ARG A 7 0.11 -16.58 10.12
C ARG A 7 -0.74 -15.45 9.57
N GLN A 8 -2.04 -15.52 9.82
CA GLN A 8 -2.96 -14.40 9.65
C GLN A 8 -2.61 -13.32 10.68
N SER A 9 -2.18 -12.15 10.18
CA SER A 9 -1.98 -10.96 10.99
C SER A 9 -3.11 -9.98 10.66
N SER A 10 -4.16 -9.99 11.47
CA SER A 10 -5.20 -8.96 11.45
C SER A 10 -4.70 -7.74 12.21
N ALA A 11 -4.26 -6.72 11.48
CA ALA A 11 -3.99 -5.40 12.05
C ALA A 11 -5.32 -4.67 12.25
N THR A 12 -5.79 -4.63 13.49
CA THR A 12 -6.84 -3.72 13.96
C THR A 12 -6.17 -2.42 14.37
N SER A 13 -6.60 -1.29 13.82
CA SER A 13 -6.14 0.04 14.20
C SER A 13 -6.78 0.44 15.54
N SER A 14 -5.98 0.54 16.60
CA SER A 14 -6.41 1.15 17.86
C SER A 14 -6.16 2.67 17.80
N PHE A 15 -7.24 3.44 17.83
CA PHE A 15 -7.20 4.84 18.24
C PHE A 15 -7.12 4.89 19.76
N GLY A 16 -6.09 5.55 20.29
CA GLY A 16 -5.88 5.69 21.74
C GLY A 16 -6.91 6.62 22.37
N GLY A 17 -7.66 6.10 23.34
CA GLY A 17 -8.48 6.88 24.27
C GLY A 17 -8.35 6.27 25.67
N LEU A 18 -7.77 7.04 26.59
CA LEU A 18 -7.64 6.73 28.03
C LEU A 18 -9.02 6.60 28.69
N GLY A 19 -9.21 5.59 29.57
CA GLY A 19 -10.30 5.59 30.55
C GLY A 19 -10.74 4.25 31.13
N GLY A 20 -10.07 3.82 32.19
CA GLY A 20 -10.46 2.93 33.31
C GLY A 20 -11.73 2.04 33.30
N GLY A 21 -11.53 0.77 33.67
CA GLY A 21 -12.22 0.21 34.85
C GLY A 21 -13.20 -0.97 34.67
N LEU A 22 -12.84 -2.10 35.30
CA LEU A 22 -13.69 -3.10 35.99
C LEU A 22 -14.35 -4.25 35.19
N GLY A 23 -13.61 -5.38 35.15
CA GLY A 23 -13.97 -6.74 35.59
C GLY A 23 -15.40 -7.30 35.52
N GLY A 24 -15.51 -8.49 34.92
CA GLY A 24 -16.60 -9.45 35.17
C GLY A 24 -16.66 -10.59 34.15
N SER A 25 -16.19 -11.79 34.51
CA SER A 25 -16.24 -13.01 33.71
C SER A 25 -17.31 -13.98 34.23
N VAL A 26 -18.19 -14.47 33.35
CA VAL A 26 -19.08 -15.62 33.62
C VAL A 26 -18.99 -16.61 32.45
N ARG A 27 -18.75 -17.88 32.79
CA ARG A 27 -18.71 -19.03 31.88
C ARG A 27 -20.08 -19.70 31.83
N PHE A 28 -20.49 -20.22 30.66
CA PHE A 28 -21.53 -21.24 30.53
C PHE A 28 -21.16 -22.30 29.48
N GLY A 29 -21.58 -23.54 29.75
CA GLY A 29 -21.19 -24.78 29.09
C GLY A 29 -22.10 -25.24 27.94
N ALA A 30 -21.77 -26.45 27.48
CA ALA A 30 -22.16 -27.08 26.22
C ALA A 30 -23.63 -27.53 26.14
N GLY A 31 -24.21 -27.42 24.93
CA GLY A 31 -25.46 -28.08 24.54
C GLY A 31 -26.54 -27.14 24.03
N GLY A 32 -26.34 -26.55 22.85
CA GLY A 32 -27.37 -25.78 22.14
C GLY A 32 -26.83 -25.27 20.81
N ALA A 33 -27.47 -25.63 19.69
CA ALA A 33 -27.12 -25.08 18.39
C ALA A 33 -27.53 -23.60 18.34
N PHE A 34 -26.54 -22.70 18.34
CA PHE A 34 -26.77 -21.26 18.19
C PHE A 34 -26.86 -20.91 16.70
N ARG A 35 -28.04 -20.47 16.24
CA ARG A 35 -28.15 -19.69 14.99
C ARG A 35 -28.05 -18.21 15.37
N ALA A 36 -27.11 -17.49 14.75
CA ALA A 36 -26.91 -16.06 14.99
C ALA A 36 -28.17 -15.24 14.64
N PRO A 37 -28.50 -14.18 15.41
CA PRO A 37 -29.60 -13.30 15.05
C PRO A 37 -29.25 -12.50 13.80
N SER A 38 -30.13 -12.51 12.80
CA SER A 38 -30.00 -11.68 11.60
C SER A 38 -30.57 -10.29 11.88
N ILE A 39 -29.72 -9.27 11.83
CA ILE A 39 -30.12 -7.86 11.76
C ILE A 39 -30.48 -7.55 10.30
N HIS A 40 -31.70 -7.08 10.07
CA HIS A 40 -32.10 -6.52 8.79
C HIS A 40 -32.20 -5.00 8.94
N GLY A 41 -31.18 -4.30 8.44
CA GLY A 41 -31.13 -2.84 8.43
C GLY A 41 -31.78 -2.28 7.16
N GLY A 42 -32.98 -1.71 7.30
CA GLY A 42 -33.60 -0.94 6.23
C GLY A 42 -32.97 0.45 6.13
N SER A 43 -32.45 0.79 4.95
CA SER A 43 -32.04 2.16 4.60
C SER A 43 -33.28 3.05 4.55
N GLY A 44 -33.50 3.86 5.59
CA GLY A 44 -34.63 4.79 5.63
C GLY A 44 -35.10 5.19 7.02
N GLY A 45 -34.22 5.67 7.90
CA GLY A 45 -34.53 6.65 8.95
C GLY A 45 -35.67 6.42 9.97
N ARG A 46 -36.31 5.24 10.07
CA ARG A 46 -37.25 4.93 11.16
C ARG A 46 -37.15 3.47 11.62
N GLY A 47 -36.66 3.29 12.84
CA GLY A 47 -36.86 2.10 13.69
C GLY A 47 -35.98 0.89 13.38
N VAL A 48 -35.05 0.58 14.27
CA VAL A 48 -34.44 -0.76 14.37
C VAL A 48 -35.44 -1.66 15.10
N SER A 49 -35.94 -2.72 14.44
CA SER A 49 -36.75 -3.74 15.12
C SER A 49 -35.89 -4.95 15.43
N VAL A 50 -35.72 -5.25 16.73
CA VAL A 50 -35.04 -6.44 17.22
C VAL A 50 -36.11 -7.48 17.53
N SER A 51 -36.20 -8.54 16.72
CA SER A 51 -37.06 -9.68 17.04
C SER A 51 -36.36 -10.58 18.05
N SER A 52 -36.79 -10.53 19.31
CA SER A 52 -36.46 -11.58 20.29
C SER A 52 -37.30 -12.81 19.95
N ALA A 53 -36.65 -13.94 19.68
CA ALA A 53 -37.33 -15.23 19.62
C ALA A 53 -37.99 -15.48 20.97
N ARG A 54 -39.32 -15.44 21.01
CA ARG A 54 -40.11 -15.96 22.13
C ARG A 54 -40.53 -17.36 21.75
N PHE A 55 -40.17 -18.31 22.60
CA PHE A 55 -40.70 -19.66 22.56
C PHE A 55 -42.23 -19.61 22.68
N VAL A 56 -42.94 -20.00 21.62
CA VAL A 56 -44.34 -20.41 21.74
C VAL A 56 -44.32 -21.92 21.85
N SER A 57 -44.28 -22.41 23.09
CA SER A 57 -44.68 -23.77 23.40
C SER A 57 -46.19 -23.89 23.17
N SER A 58 -46.56 -24.79 22.26
CA SER A 58 -47.92 -25.28 22.12
C SER A 58 -48.37 -25.94 23.43
N SER A 59 -49.11 -25.20 24.26
CA SER A 59 -49.90 -25.77 25.34
C SER A 59 -51.36 -25.72 24.94
N SER A 60 -51.85 -26.89 24.52
CA SER A 60 -53.26 -27.24 24.52
C SER A 60 -53.85 -26.97 25.91
N ALA A 61 -54.66 -25.93 26.04
CA ALA A 61 -55.46 -25.68 27.22
C ALA A 61 -56.92 -25.62 26.77
N GLY A 62 -57.62 -26.73 27.04
CA GLY A 62 -59.04 -26.85 26.81
C GLY A 62 -59.80 -25.81 27.62
N TYR A 63 -60.59 -25.00 26.93
CA TYR A 63 -61.67 -24.26 27.55
C TYR A 63 -62.96 -25.03 27.33
N GLY A 64 -63.32 -25.80 28.36
CA GLY A 64 -64.69 -26.25 28.56
C GLY A 64 -65.57 -25.04 28.82
N GLY A 65 -66.46 -24.76 27.88
CA GLY A 65 -67.57 -23.82 28.03
C GLY A 65 -68.87 -24.60 27.87
N GLY A 66 -69.34 -25.18 28.97
CA GLY A 66 -70.66 -25.80 29.04
C GLY A 66 -71.74 -24.74 28.98
N TYR A 67 -72.69 -24.90 28.09
CA TYR A 67 -74.06 -24.43 28.26
C TYR A 67 -74.99 -25.56 27.83
N GLY A 68 -75.38 -26.35 28.84
CA GLY A 68 -76.55 -27.20 28.76
C GLY A 68 -77.82 -26.35 28.90
N GLY A 69 -78.79 -26.62 28.04
CA GLY A 69 -80.17 -26.19 28.18
C GLY A 69 -81.06 -27.36 27.79
N GLY A 70 -81.52 -28.13 28.78
CA GLY A 70 -82.57 -29.14 28.64
C GLY A 70 -83.90 -28.50 28.22
N PHE A 71 -84.72 -29.17 27.40
CA PHE A 71 -85.65 -30.25 27.75
C PHE A 71 -86.83 -29.85 28.66
N ALA A 72 -88.00 -30.39 28.25
CA ALA A 72 -89.25 -30.61 29.00
C ALA A 72 -90.21 -29.40 29.08
N SER A 73 -91.41 -29.47 28.49
CA SER A 73 -92.66 -30.14 28.95
C SER A 73 -93.68 -29.02 29.21
N GLY A 74 -94.98 -29.12 28.97
CA GLY A 74 -95.87 -30.19 28.54
C GLY A 74 -97.32 -29.69 28.65
N LEU A 75 -98.28 -30.46 28.14
CA LEU A 75 -99.67 -30.65 28.61
C LEU A 75 -100.36 -31.54 27.55
N ALA A 76 -100.54 -32.84 27.75
CA ALA A 76 -101.64 -33.48 28.48
C ALA A 76 -103.04 -33.08 27.93
N GLY A 77 -103.69 -34.00 27.20
CA GLY A 77 -105.07 -33.83 26.74
C GLY A 77 -105.56 -34.89 25.75
N SER A 78 -105.82 -36.10 26.27
CA SER A 78 -106.89 -37.03 25.87
C SER A 78 -107.22 -37.25 24.39
N ASP A 79 -106.78 -38.40 23.90
CA ASP A 79 -107.46 -39.39 23.04
C ASP A 79 -108.95 -39.11 22.71
N VAL A 80 -109.23 -38.46 21.57
CA VAL A 80 -110.55 -38.41 20.92
C VAL A 80 -110.36 -38.26 19.39
N LEU A 81 -110.49 -39.40 18.69
CA LEU A 81 -111.13 -39.55 17.36
C LEU A 81 -110.33 -39.19 16.08
N LEU A 82 -109.67 -40.24 15.58
CA LEU A 82 -109.11 -40.49 14.26
C LEU A 82 -110.05 -40.15 13.06
N ALA A 83 -110.18 -38.87 12.70
CA ALA A 83 -110.80 -38.43 11.43
C ALA A 83 -110.32 -37.04 10.90
N GLY A 84 -109.08 -36.61 11.22
CA GLY A 84 -108.57 -35.27 10.89
C GLY A 84 -107.10 -35.18 10.42
N ASN A 85 -106.50 -36.32 10.05
CA ASN A 85 -105.04 -36.42 9.91
C ASN A 85 -104.48 -35.74 8.64
N GLU A 86 -105.27 -35.56 7.58
CA GLU A 86 -104.78 -35.05 6.28
C GLU A 86 -104.80 -33.50 6.19
N LYS A 87 -105.76 -32.86 6.87
CA LYS A 87 -105.83 -31.39 6.93
C LYS A 87 -104.80 -30.81 7.90
N ALA A 88 -104.54 -31.49 9.02
CA ALA A 88 -103.52 -31.09 9.99
C ALA A 88 -102.10 -31.29 9.44
N THR A 89 -101.84 -32.34 8.65
CA THR A 89 -100.56 -32.53 7.96
C THR A 89 -100.34 -31.49 6.86
N MET A 90 -101.37 -31.14 6.09
CA MET A 90 -101.31 -30.06 5.09
C MET A 90 -101.11 -28.67 5.73
N GLN A 91 -101.71 -28.41 6.89
CA GLN A 91 -101.43 -27.20 7.67
C GLN A 91 -99.98 -27.18 8.18
N ASN A 92 -99.47 -28.28 8.73
CA ASN A 92 -98.08 -28.36 9.20
C ASN A 92 -97.06 -28.14 8.05
N LEU A 93 -97.35 -28.67 6.86
CA LEU A 93 -96.53 -28.46 5.67
C LEU A 93 -96.58 -27.01 5.19
N ASN A 94 -97.76 -26.39 5.18
CA ASN A 94 -97.90 -24.98 4.84
C ASN A 94 -97.21 -24.06 5.86
N ASP A 95 -97.30 -24.37 7.16
CA ASP A 95 -96.60 -23.62 8.21
C ASP A 95 -95.08 -23.78 8.09
N ARG A 96 -94.60 -24.99 7.74
CA ARG A 96 -93.19 -25.22 7.42
C ARG A 96 -92.75 -24.45 6.17
N LEU A 97 -93.55 -24.42 5.12
CA LEU A 97 -93.25 -23.67 3.89
C LEU A 97 -93.25 -22.16 4.14
N ALA A 98 -94.19 -21.65 4.93
CA ALA A 98 -94.20 -20.26 5.38
C ALA A 98 -92.93 -19.93 6.18
N SER A 99 -92.56 -20.79 7.14
CA SER A 99 -91.31 -20.62 7.91
C SER A 99 -90.06 -20.68 7.03
N TYR A 100 -90.07 -21.50 5.97
CA TYR A 100 -88.98 -21.60 5.01
C TYR A 100 -88.89 -20.34 4.14
N LEU A 101 -90.03 -19.82 3.64
CA LEU A 101 -90.07 -18.57 2.88
C LEU A 101 -89.62 -17.37 3.74
N ASP A 102 -90.03 -17.30 5.00
CA ASP A 102 -89.56 -16.27 5.93
C ASP A 102 -88.06 -16.41 6.21
N LYS A 103 -87.56 -17.66 6.31
CA LYS A 103 -86.13 -17.90 6.45
C LYS A 103 -85.35 -17.46 5.21
N VAL A 104 -85.83 -17.79 4.01
CA VAL A 104 -85.21 -17.36 2.74
C VAL A 104 -85.18 -15.83 2.65
N ARG A 105 -86.29 -15.14 2.94
CA ARG A 105 -86.33 -13.66 2.97
C ARG A 105 -85.36 -13.07 3.98
N SER A 106 -85.23 -13.68 5.17
CA SER A 106 -84.27 -13.24 6.18
C SER A 106 -82.82 -13.41 5.73
N LEU A 107 -82.53 -14.50 5.01
CA LEU A 107 -81.20 -14.81 4.48
C LEU A 107 -80.87 -13.89 3.30
N GLU A 108 -81.81 -13.61 2.40
CA GLU A 108 -81.64 -12.65 1.31
C GLU A 108 -81.35 -11.25 1.84
N LYS A 109 -82.08 -10.81 2.87
CA LYS A 109 -81.81 -9.53 3.54
C LYS A 109 -80.42 -9.50 4.19
N ALA A 110 -80.06 -10.55 4.92
CA ALA A 110 -78.73 -10.65 5.53
C ALA A 110 -77.61 -10.69 4.48
N ASN A 111 -77.83 -11.36 3.35
CA ASN A 111 -76.86 -11.44 2.27
C ASN A 111 -76.68 -10.07 1.60
N GLY A 112 -77.77 -9.34 1.35
CA GLY A 112 -77.72 -7.96 0.86
C GLY A 112 -76.97 -7.01 1.81
N GLU A 113 -77.18 -7.15 3.13
CA GLU A 113 -76.43 -6.38 4.14
C GLU A 113 -74.93 -6.72 4.15
N LEU A 114 -74.57 -8.00 3.96
CA LEU A 114 -73.18 -8.44 3.86
C LEU A 114 -72.50 -7.93 2.59
N GLU A 115 -73.18 -7.94 1.45
CA GLU A 115 -72.65 -7.38 0.21
C GLU A 115 -72.34 -5.90 0.31
N VAL A 116 -73.22 -5.13 0.97
CA VAL A 116 -72.98 -3.71 1.23
C VAL A 116 -71.77 -3.53 2.15
N LYS A 117 -71.65 -4.31 3.23
CA LYS A 117 -70.49 -4.26 4.13
C LYS A 117 -69.18 -4.62 3.42
N ILE A 118 -69.19 -5.59 2.51
CA ILE A 118 -68.03 -5.97 1.70
C ILE A 118 -67.63 -4.81 0.78
N ARG A 119 -68.61 -4.20 0.08
CA ARG A 119 -68.35 -3.03 -0.79
C ARG A 119 -67.78 -1.85 0.01
N ASP A 120 -68.36 -1.53 1.15
CA ASP A 120 -67.88 -0.47 2.04
C ASP A 120 -66.48 -0.77 2.58
N TRP A 121 -66.18 -2.03 2.89
CA TRP A 121 -64.87 -2.44 3.36
C TRP A 121 -63.82 -2.27 2.27
N TYR A 122 -64.10 -2.68 1.02
CA TYR A 122 -63.20 -2.49 -0.11
C TYR A 122 -62.98 -1.00 -0.45
N GLN A 123 -64.00 -0.15 -0.32
CA GLN A 123 -63.83 1.29 -0.50
C GLN A 123 -62.98 1.92 0.60
N LYS A 124 -63.13 1.49 1.86
CA LYS A 124 -62.37 2.01 3.00
C LYS A 124 -60.95 1.46 3.10
N GLN A 125 -60.72 0.24 2.60
CA GLN A 125 -59.43 -0.46 2.62
C GLN A 125 -58.72 -0.45 1.25
N GLY A 126 -59.25 0.28 0.27
CA GLY A 126 -58.55 0.52 -0.98
C GLY A 126 -57.15 1.11 -0.69
N PRO A 127 -56.10 0.73 -1.45
CA PRO A 127 -54.77 1.29 -1.27
C PRO A 127 -54.87 2.82 -1.32
N GLY A 128 -54.56 3.48 -0.20
CA GLY A 128 -54.50 4.94 -0.17
C GLY A 128 -53.51 5.45 -1.22
N PRO A 129 -53.60 6.73 -1.63
CA PRO A 129 -52.65 7.31 -2.58
C PRO A 129 -51.23 7.07 -2.07
N SER A 130 -50.36 6.58 -2.97
CA SER A 130 -48.96 6.28 -2.67
C SER A 130 -48.32 7.46 -1.96
N ARG A 131 -47.60 7.21 -0.85
CA ARG A 131 -46.85 8.26 -0.15
C ARG A 131 -45.83 8.88 -1.12
N ASP A 132 -45.84 10.19 -1.27
CA ASP A 132 -44.92 10.88 -2.18
C ASP A 132 -43.49 10.95 -1.60
N TYR A 133 -42.61 10.06 -2.07
CA TYR A 133 -41.19 10.00 -1.67
C TYR A 133 -40.28 10.94 -2.48
N SER A 134 -40.84 11.76 -3.38
CA SER A 134 -40.10 12.63 -4.31
C SER A 134 -39.05 13.52 -3.63
N HIS A 135 -39.37 14.09 -2.47
CA HIS A 135 -38.44 14.95 -1.72
C HIS A 135 -37.20 14.21 -1.20
N TYR A 136 -37.32 12.92 -0.84
CA TYR A 136 -36.17 12.12 -0.41
C TYR A 136 -35.20 11.87 -1.57
N PHE A 137 -35.72 11.64 -2.78
CA PHE A 137 -34.87 11.48 -3.97
C PHE A 137 -34.06 12.74 -4.24
N LYS A 138 -34.66 13.93 -4.10
CA LYS A 138 -33.92 15.19 -4.21
C LYS A 138 -32.80 15.30 -3.17
N THR A 139 -33.09 14.99 -1.90
CA THR A 139 -32.05 15.02 -0.85
C THR A 139 -30.95 13.99 -1.06
N ILE A 140 -31.27 12.81 -1.61
CA ILE A 140 -30.30 11.77 -1.94
C ILE A 140 -29.39 12.25 -3.06
N GLU A 141 -29.94 12.91 -4.07
CA GLU A 141 -29.17 13.43 -5.19
C GLU A 141 -28.23 14.56 -4.74
N ASP A 142 -28.72 15.52 -3.94
CA ASP A 142 -27.90 16.59 -3.36
C ASP A 142 -26.74 16.02 -2.50
N LEU A 143 -26.98 14.92 -1.77
CA LEU A 143 -25.94 14.25 -0.98
C LEU A 143 -24.92 13.52 -1.88
N ARG A 144 -25.37 12.87 -2.95
CA ARG A 144 -24.48 12.24 -3.93
C ARG A 144 -23.58 13.27 -4.60
N GLU A 145 -24.13 14.41 -5.02
CA GLU A 145 -23.36 15.50 -5.62
C GLU A 145 -22.31 16.04 -4.65
N LYS A 146 -22.66 16.23 -3.37
CA LYS A 146 -21.69 16.63 -2.34
C LYS A 146 -20.58 15.61 -2.12
N ILE A 147 -20.91 14.31 -2.12
CA ILE A 147 -19.91 13.24 -2.00
C ILE A 147 -18.98 13.24 -3.19
N LEU A 148 -19.51 13.37 -4.41
CA LEU A 148 -18.70 13.45 -5.63
C LEU A 148 -17.79 14.69 -5.62
N GLY A 149 -18.33 15.85 -5.27
CA GLY A 149 -17.55 17.09 -5.12
C GLY A 149 -16.44 16.94 -4.09
N ALA A 150 -16.72 16.37 -2.92
CA ALA A 150 -15.72 16.11 -1.89
C ALA A 150 -14.67 15.09 -2.35
N THR A 151 -15.04 14.08 -3.14
CA THR A 151 -14.12 13.07 -3.68
C THR A 151 -13.16 13.69 -4.71
N ILE A 152 -13.66 14.57 -5.58
CA ILE A 152 -12.85 15.31 -6.54
C ILE A 152 -11.90 16.25 -5.80
N GLU A 153 -12.38 16.99 -4.80
CA GLU A 153 -11.55 17.91 -4.02
C GLU A 153 -10.48 17.16 -3.21
N ASN A 154 -10.82 16.01 -2.62
CA ASN A 154 -9.85 15.15 -1.95
C ASN A 154 -8.75 14.71 -2.93
N SER A 155 -9.14 14.26 -4.12
CA SER A 155 -8.19 13.85 -5.17
C SER A 155 -7.29 15.02 -5.59
N ARG A 156 -7.84 16.23 -5.74
CA ARG A 156 -7.08 17.45 -6.03
C ARG A 156 -6.07 17.76 -4.93
N ILE A 157 -6.47 17.67 -3.66
CA ILE A 157 -5.58 17.92 -2.51
C ILE A 157 -4.45 16.89 -2.48
N VAL A 158 -4.74 15.61 -2.72
CA VAL A 158 -3.72 14.55 -2.80
C VAL A 158 -2.68 14.87 -3.88
N LEU A 159 -3.12 15.27 -5.08
CA LEU A 159 -2.21 15.69 -6.15
C LEU A 159 -1.35 16.90 -5.77
N GLN A 160 -1.92 17.88 -5.06
CA GLN A 160 -1.16 19.03 -4.56
C GLN A 160 -0.13 18.63 -3.50
N ILE A 161 -0.47 17.67 -2.62
CA ILE A 161 0.47 17.13 -1.63
C ILE A 161 1.63 16.42 -2.33
N ASP A 162 1.34 15.58 -3.32
CA ASP A 162 2.38 14.86 -4.06
C ASP A 162 3.26 15.83 -4.86
N ASN A 163 2.68 16.85 -5.48
CA ASN A 163 3.45 17.89 -6.16
C ASN A 163 4.35 18.68 -5.19
N ALA A 164 3.84 19.05 -4.02
CA ALA A 164 4.62 19.75 -2.99
C ALA A 164 5.76 18.87 -2.44
N ARG A 165 5.53 17.57 -2.28
CA ARG A 165 6.57 16.59 -1.89
C ARG A 165 7.66 16.48 -2.94
N LEU A 166 7.30 16.32 -4.21
CA LEU A 166 8.26 16.26 -5.31
C LEU A 166 9.09 17.55 -5.41
N ALA A 167 8.46 18.72 -5.24
CA ALA A 167 9.19 19.99 -5.20
C ALA A 167 10.14 20.09 -4.00
N ALA A 168 9.73 19.61 -2.82
CA ALA A 168 10.59 19.57 -1.65
C ALA A 168 11.80 18.65 -1.84
N ASP A 169 11.62 17.48 -2.46
CA ASP A 169 12.70 16.54 -2.76
C ASP A 169 13.65 17.11 -3.83
N ASP A 170 13.14 17.80 -4.84
CA ASP A 170 13.95 18.52 -5.84
C ASP A 170 14.79 19.63 -5.18
N PHE A 171 14.21 20.42 -4.27
CA PHE A 171 15.00 21.41 -3.52
C PHE A 171 16.00 20.79 -2.57
N ARG A 172 15.68 19.65 -1.95
CA ARG A 172 16.60 18.93 -1.08
C ARG A 172 17.82 18.45 -1.85
N THR A 173 17.63 17.80 -3.00
CA THR A 173 18.75 17.32 -3.83
C THR A 173 19.61 18.48 -4.32
N LYS A 174 18.99 19.58 -4.77
CA LYS A 174 19.71 20.82 -5.14
C LYS A 174 20.53 21.38 -3.98
N PHE A 175 19.95 21.42 -2.77
CA PHE A 175 20.65 21.87 -1.58
C PHE A 175 21.84 20.98 -1.23
N GLU A 176 21.68 19.65 -1.29
CA GLU A 176 22.76 18.69 -1.04
C GLU A 176 23.90 18.86 -2.06
N THR A 177 23.57 19.08 -3.35
CA THR A 177 24.60 19.34 -4.38
C THR A 177 25.32 20.67 -4.18
N GLU A 178 24.60 21.75 -3.86
CA GLU A 178 25.19 23.07 -3.63
C GLU A 178 26.04 23.06 -2.36
N GLN A 179 25.60 22.36 -1.30
CA GLN A 179 26.36 22.18 -0.08
C GLN A 179 27.69 21.44 -0.35
N ALA A 180 27.65 20.37 -1.16
CA ALA A 180 28.86 19.65 -1.54
C ALA A 180 29.84 20.54 -2.32
N LEU A 181 29.34 21.31 -3.29
CA LEU A 181 30.15 22.28 -4.04
C LEU A 181 30.76 23.34 -3.12
N ARG A 182 29.96 23.90 -2.20
CA ARG A 182 30.42 24.89 -1.22
C ARG A 182 31.56 24.33 -0.36
N LEU A 183 31.41 23.11 0.16
CA LEU A 183 32.45 22.46 0.95
C LEU A 183 33.73 22.21 0.14
N GLY A 184 33.60 21.85 -1.15
CA GLY A 184 34.74 21.75 -2.07
C GLY A 184 35.48 23.08 -2.23
N VAL A 185 34.74 24.16 -2.51
CA VAL A 185 35.31 25.51 -2.63
C VAL A 185 35.94 25.99 -1.32
N GLU A 186 35.33 25.68 -0.17
CA GLU A 186 35.91 26.01 1.14
C GLU A 186 37.22 25.24 1.40
N ALA A 187 37.32 23.98 0.97
CA ALA A 187 38.56 23.21 1.03
C ALA A 187 39.64 23.84 0.15
N ASP A 188 39.30 24.25 -1.08
CA ASP A 188 40.21 24.91 -2.00
C ASP A 188 40.71 26.26 -1.45
N ILE A 189 39.82 27.09 -0.89
CA ILE A 189 40.18 28.36 -0.25
C ILE A 189 41.15 28.12 0.91
N ASN A 190 40.89 27.11 1.74
CA ASN A 190 41.79 26.75 2.83
C ASN A 190 43.14 26.23 2.32
N GLY A 191 43.16 25.50 1.21
CA GLY A 191 44.39 25.10 0.52
C GLY A 191 45.19 26.30 0.00
N LEU A 192 44.53 27.24 -0.67
CA LEU A 192 45.14 28.47 -1.19
C LEU A 192 45.70 29.35 -0.07
N ARG A 193 45.02 29.43 1.08
CA ARG A 193 45.54 30.13 2.27
C ARG A 193 46.83 29.51 2.79
N ARG A 194 46.91 28.18 2.88
CA ARG A 194 48.15 27.50 3.27
C ARG A 194 49.29 27.76 2.27
N LEU A 195 49.00 27.68 0.97
CA LEU A 195 49.99 27.99 -0.06
C LEU A 195 50.48 29.45 0.03
N LEU A 196 49.60 30.40 0.35
CA LEU A 196 49.98 31.78 0.59
C LEU A 196 50.90 31.91 1.81
N ASP A 197 50.60 31.21 2.91
CA ASP A 197 51.45 31.20 4.11
C ASP A 197 52.83 30.60 3.79
N ASP A 198 52.88 29.48 3.08
CA ASP A 198 54.14 28.83 2.65
C ASP A 198 54.99 29.74 1.75
N LEU A 199 54.36 30.40 0.77
CA LEU A 199 55.02 31.38 -0.09
C LEU A 199 55.51 32.60 0.69
N THR A 200 54.76 33.03 1.71
CA THR A 200 55.16 34.14 2.57
C THR A 200 56.39 33.76 3.39
N LEU A 201 56.44 32.54 3.95
CA LEU A 201 57.61 32.02 4.65
C LEU A 201 58.82 31.92 3.72
N ALA A 202 58.66 31.35 2.52
CA ALA A 202 59.73 31.26 1.52
C ALA A 202 60.24 32.64 1.10
N ARG A 203 59.35 33.63 0.93
CA ARG A 203 59.75 35.02 0.67
C ARG A 203 60.59 35.56 1.82
N THR A 204 60.15 35.40 3.07
CA THR A 204 60.92 35.91 4.22
C THR A 204 62.28 35.24 4.36
N ASP A 205 62.38 33.94 4.07
CA ASP A 205 63.67 33.22 4.07
C ASP A 205 64.62 33.77 3.00
N LEU A 206 64.12 33.98 1.77
CA LEU A 206 64.90 34.61 0.70
C LEU A 206 65.30 36.05 1.04
N GLU A 207 64.44 36.83 1.70
CA GLU A 207 64.78 38.18 2.15
C GLU A 207 65.92 38.17 3.19
N VAL A 208 65.91 37.21 4.13
CA VAL A 208 66.99 37.01 5.09
C VAL A 208 68.28 36.59 4.39
N GLN A 209 68.23 35.66 3.44
CA GLN A 209 69.40 35.25 2.66
C GLN A 209 70.01 36.43 1.87
N ILE A 210 69.16 37.27 1.26
CA ILE A 210 69.60 38.48 0.56
C ILE A 210 70.30 39.44 1.51
N GLU A 211 69.76 39.66 2.72
CA GLU A 211 70.36 40.57 3.68
C GLU A 211 71.70 40.03 4.21
N ASN A 212 71.78 38.73 4.53
CA ASN A 212 73.03 38.07 4.90
C ASN A 212 74.12 38.25 3.81
N LEU A 213 73.77 38.03 2.54
CA LEU A 213 74.71 38.21 1.42
C LEU A 213 75.15 39.68 1.26
N LYS A 214 74.28 40.65 1.53
CA LYS A 214 74.67 42.06 1.54
C LYS A 214 75.63 42.37 2.68
N GLU A 215 75.37 41.84 3.88
CA GLU A 215 76.27 41.99 5.03
C GLU A 215 77.64 41.38 4.74
N GLU A 216 77.69 40.17 4.17
CA GLU A 216 78.94 39.53 3.73
C GLU A 216 79.69 40.37 2.69
N LEU A 217 78.99 40.94 1.72
CA LEU A 217 79.59 41.80 0.69
C LEU A 217 80.20 43.07 1.31
N VAL A 218 79.48 43.71 2.24
CA VAL A 218 79.98 44.88 2.98
C VAL A 218 81.20 44.50 3.81
N TYR A 219 81.16 43.35 4.49
CA TYR A 219 82.27 42.82 5.26
C TYR A 219 83.52 42.57 4.39
N LEU A 220 83.36 41.88 3.25
CA LEU A 220 84.44 41.64 2.30
C LEU A 220 85.04 42.93 1.75
N LYS A 221 84.20 43.91 1.38
CA LYS A 221 84.68 45.22 0.90
C LYS A 221 85.50 45.94 1.96
N LYS A 222 85.02 45.96 3.20
CA LYS A 222 85.75 46.58 4.31
C LYS A 222 87.09 45.88 4.54
N ASN A 223 87.11 44.54 4.59
CA ASN A 223 88.33 43.77 4.76
C ASN A 223 89.33 44.03 3.61
N HIS A 224 88.85 44.05 2.36
CA HIS A 224 89.70 44.37 1.21
C HIS A 224 90.26 45.79 1.28
N GLU A 225 89.46 46.78 1.70
CA GLU A 225 89.93 48.16 1.86
C GLU A 225 90.96 48.30 2.99
N GLU A 226 90.77 47.58 4.10
CA GLU A 226 91.77 47.48 5.17
C GLU A 226 93.07 46.81 4.68
N GLU A 227 92.98 45.69 3.96
CA GLU A 227 94.14 45.01 3.36
C GLU A 227 94.88 45.88 2.35
N ILE A 228 94.17 46.59 1.46
CA ILE A 228 94.78 47.54 0.51
C ILE A 228 95.44 48.71 1.26
N SER A 229 94.85 49.19 2.34
CA SER A 229 95.43 50.22 3.20
C SER A 229 96.74 49.75 3.85
N VAL A 230 96.74 48.52 4.40
CA VAL A 230 97.93 47.88 4.98
C VAL A 230 99.01 47.67 3.92
N LEU A 231 98.65 47.15 2.74
CA LEU A 231 99.58 46.93 1.62
C LEU A 231 100.11 48.27 1.08
N ARG A 232 99.31 49.33 0.99
CA ARG A 232 99.80 50.69 0.69
C ARG A 232 100.77 51.19 1.75
N GLY A 233 100.53 50.88 3.02
CA GLY A 233 101.45 51.17 4.12
C GLY A 233 102.77 50.39 4.01
N GLN A 234 102.72 49.14 3.55
CA GLN A 234 103.90 48.29 3.33
C GLN A 234 104.69 48.67 2.07
N VAL A 235 104.02 49.10 1.00
CA VAL A 235 104.65 49.51 -0.28
C VAL A 235 105.26 50.92 -0.21
N GLY A 236 105.04 51.67 0.89
CA GLY A 236 105.71 52.95 1.18
C GLY A 236 107.21 52.84 1.54
N GLY A 237 107.75 51.62 1.63
CA GLY A 237 109.18 51.37 1.83
C GLY A 237 109.83 50.80 0.58
N GLN A 238 110.18 51.66 -0.39
CA GLN A 238 111.11 51.30 -1.45
C GLN A 238 112.52 51.19 -0.84
N VAL A 239 112.81 50.06 -0.22
CA VAL A 239 114.08 49.75 0.42
C VAL A 239 114.88 48.87 -0.54
N ASN A 240 115.69 49.55 -1.36
CA ASN A 240 116.76 48.95 -2.14
C ASN A 240 117.86 48.51 -1.16
N VAL A 241 118.00 47.21 -0.94
CA VAL A 241 119.08 46.64 -0.12
C VAL A 241 119.83 45.64 -0.98
N GLU A 242 120.91 46.15 -1.55
CA GLU A 242 121.99 45.40 -2.18
C GLU A 242 122.78 44.71 -1.07
N VAL A 243 122.72 43.37 -1.01
CA VAL A 243 123.61 42.56 -0.17
C VAL A 243 124.46 41.70 -1.09
N ASP A 244 125.73 42.08 -1.16
CA ASP A 244 126.84 41.32 -1.71
C ASP A 244 126.99 39.99 -0.94
N SER A 245 126.91 38.86 -1.66
CA SER A 245 127.25 37.54 -1.14
C SER A 245 128.07 36.78 -2.16
N ALA A 246 129.30 36.49 -1.72
CA ALA A 246 130.32 35.64 -2.34
C ALA A 246 129.76 34.29 -2.87
N PRO A 247 130.46 33.61 -3.79
CA PRO A 247 129.85 32.71 -4.78
C PRO A 247 129.08 31.57 -4.12
N GLY A 248 127.76 31.78 -4.04
CA GLY A 248 126.81 30.83 -3.52
C GLY A 248 126.64 29.67 -4.49
N VAL A 249 126.37 28.50 -3.92
CA VAL A 249 125.76 27.36 -4.61
C VAL A 249 124.76 27.86 -5.64
N ASP A 250 124.82 27.35 -6.87
CA ASP A 250 124.00 27.71 -8.03
C ASP A 250 122.51 27.91 -7.66
N LEU A 251 122.20 29.13 -7.23
CA LEU A 251 120.91 29.49 -6.65
C LEU A 251 119.83 29.48 -7.73
N ALA A 252 120.23 29.70 -8.99
CA ALA A 252 119.40 29.56 -10.16
C ALA A 252 118.92 28.11 -10.32
N LYS A 253 119.78 27.12 -10.04
CA LYS A 253 119.40 25.70 -10.07
C LYS A 253 118.45 25.33 -8.92
N ILE A 254 118.70 25.79 -7.69
CA ILE A 254 117.80 25.53 -6.54
C ILE A 254 116.45 26.23 -6.73
N LEU A 255 116.42 27.48 -7.22
CA LEU A 255 115.17 28.19 -7.55
C LEU A 255 114.43 27.55 -8.73
N SER A 256 115.16 27.02 -9.71
CA SER A 256 114.59 26.25 -10.83
C SER A 256 114.00 24.92 -10.34
N ASP A 257 114.68 24.21 -9.45
CA ASP A 257 114.20 22.97 -8.85
C ASP A 257 112.97 23.22 -7.94
N MET A 258 112.97 24.31 -7.15
CA MET A 258 111.79 24.72 -6.38
C MET A 258 110.61 25.09 -7.29
N ARG A 259 110.85 25.86 -8.36
CA ARG A 259 109.81 26.17 -9.36
C ARG A 259 109.27 24.90 -9.99
N SER A 260 110.15 23.98 -10.39
CA SER A 260 109.77 22.67 -10.94
C SER A 260 108.91 21.88 -9.95
N GLN A 261 109.25 21.86 -8.66
CA GLN A 261 108.45 21.18 -7.64
C GLN A 261 107.08 21.83 -7.45
N TYR A 262 107.00 23.16 -7.43
CA TYR A 262 105.72 23.87 -7.34
C TYR A 262 104.86 23.70 -8.59
N GLU A 263 105.47 23.68 -9.78
CA GLU A 263 104.80 23.42 -11.05
C GLU A 263 104.16 22.02 -11.04
N VAL A 264 104.91 21.00 -10.59
CA VAL A 264 104.41 19.63 -10.45
C VAL A 264 103.29 19.56 -9.41
N LEU A 265 103.42 20.24 -8.27
CA LEU A 265 102.41 20.26 -7.21
C LEU A 265 101.12 20.98 -7.64
N ALA A 266 101.25 22.09 -8.37
CA ALA A 266 100.12 22.84 -8.93
C ALA A 266 99.40 22.02 -9.99
N GLU A 267 100.14 21.36 -10.87
CA GLU A 267 99.61 20.48 -11.91
C GLU A 267 98.94 19.23 -11.31
N GLN A 268 99.48 18.69 -10.22
CA GLN A 268 98.88 17.58 -9.48
C GLN A 268 97.59 18.02 -8.79
N ASN A 269 97.59 19.14 -8.06
CA ASN A 269 96.36 19.70 -7.48
C ASN A 269 95.29 19.98 -8.54
N ARG A 270 95.67 20.52 -9.71
CA ARG A 270 94.76 20.77 -10.82
C ARG A 270 94.09 19.48 -11.29
N LYS A 271 94.86 18.40 -11.46
CA LYS A 271 94.36 17.07 -11.85
C LYS A 271 93.49 16.44 -10.76
N ASP A 272 93.87 16.57 -9.49
CA ASP A 272 93.10 16.02 -8.37
C ASP A 272 91.74 16.72 -8.25
N VAL A 273 91.70 18.04 -8.44
CA VAL A 273 90.45 18.81 -8.49
C VAL A 273 89.60 18.42 -9.70
N GLU A 274 90.19 18.27 -10.89
CA GLU A 274 89.50 17.84 -12.11
C GLU A 274 88.91 16.43 -11.99
N THR A 275 89.67 15.48 -11.41
CA THR A 275 89.19 14.11 -11.16
C THR A 275 88.11 14.06 -10.08
N TRP A 276 88.20 14.90 -9.05
CA TRP A 276 87.17 15.02 -8.04
C TRP A 276 85.86 15.60 -8.62
N TYR A 277 85.94 16.68 -9.40
CA TYR A 277 84.76 17.26 -10.06
C TYR A 277 84.12 16.32 -11.07
N THR A 278 84.91 15.64 -11.90
CA THR A 278 84.39 14.65 -12.85
C THR A 278 83.73 13.49 -12.12
N GLY A 279 84.31 12.99 -11.02
CA GLY A 279 83.68 11.99 -10.16
C GLY A 279 82.33 12.45 -9.57
N GLN A 280 82.25 13.69 -9.10
CA GLN A 280 81.01 14.24 -8.54
C GLN A 280 79.92 14.44 -9.62
N ILE A 281 80.31 14.89 -10.81
CA ILE A 281 79.41 15.01 -11.97
C ILE A 281 78.90 13.62 -12.40
N ASP A 282 79.74 12.60 -12.38
CA ASP A 282 79.34 11.24 -12.73
C ASP A 282 78.34 10.66 -11.71
N ILE A 283 78.53 10.92 -10.42
CA ILE A 283 77.58 10.53 -9.37
C ILE A 283 76.24 11.24 -9.59
N LEU A 284 76.27 12.55 -9.80
CA LEU A 284 75.05 13.34 -10.05
C LEU A 284 74.33 12.87 -11.32
N ASN A 285 75.06 12.60 -12.40
CA ASN A 285 74.48 12.07 -13.63
C ASN A 285 73.82 10.70 -13.41
N LYS A 286 74.46 9.80 -12.65
CA LYS A 286 73.87 8.50 -12.30
C LYS A 286 72.58 8.67 -11.50
N GLU A 287 72.57 9.55 -10.50
CA GLU A 287 71.38 9.84 -9.70
C GLU A 287 70.26 10.44 -10.55
N VAL A 288 70.57 11.41 -11.42
CA VAL A 288 69.60 12.01 -12.35
C VAL A 288 69.02 10.96 -13.30
N THR A 289 69.83 10.06 -13.83
CA THR A 289 69.32 8.96 -14.69
C THR A 289 68.41 8.02 -13.92
N SER A 290 68.78 7.62 -12.70
CA SER A 290 67.96 6.75 -11.85
C SER A 290 66.62 7.41 -11.47
N ASN A 291 66.66 8.68 -11.04
CA ASN A 291 65.45 9.44 -10.71
C ASN A 291 64.55 9.62 -11.93
N LYS A 292 65.13 9.83 -13.12
CA LYS A 292 64.36 9.94 -14.37
C LYS A 292 63.68 8.61 -14.74
N GLU A 293 64.37 7.48 -14.57
CA GLU A 293 63.80 6.15 -14.78
C GLU A 293 62.65 5.86 -13.80
N GLN A 294 62.86 6.11 -12.51
CA GLN A 294 61.81 5.97 -11.49
C GLN A 294 60.59 6.85 -11.80
N LEU A 295 60.82 8.09 -12.24
CA LEU A 295 59.74 9.00 -12.64
C LEU A 295 58.99 8.48 -13.87
N GLN A 296 59.68 7.88 -14.86
CA GLN A 296 59.01 7.25 -16.00
C GLN A 296 58.17 6.04 -15.60
N ILE A 297 58.70 5.18 -14.72
CA ILE A 297 57.98 4.00 -14.21
C ILE A 297 56.71 4.45 -13.47
N SER A 298 56.83 5.38 -12.52
CA SER A 298 55.68 5.93 -11.79
C SER A 298 54.66 6.56 -12.73
N LYS A 299 55.12 7.30 -13.75
CA LYS A 299 54.23 7.86 -14.78
C LYS A 299 53.49 6.77 -15.55
N SER A 300 54.16 5.69 -15.95
CA SER A 300 53.51 4.57 -16.63
C SER A 300 52.49 3.87 -15.74
N GLU A 301 52.82 3.61 -14.47
CA GLU A 301 51.91 3.00 -13.49
C GLU A 301 50.65 3.85 -13.30
N VAL A 302 50.78 5.17 -13.18
CA VAL A 302 49.63 6.09 -13.09
C VAL A 302 48.77 6.02 -14.35
N THR A 303 49.37 5.92 -15.54
CA THR A 303 48.58 5.79 -16.78
C THR A 303 47.85 4.46 -16.88
N ASP A 304 48.47 3.36 -16.43
CA ASP A 304 47.85 2.04 -16.44
C ASP A 304 46.72 1.95 -15.41
N LEU A 305 46.94 2.46 -14.20
CA LEU A 305 45.88 2.59 -13.19
C LEU A 305 44.70 3.40 -13.72
N ARG A 306 44.95 4.53 -14.40
CA ARG A 306 43.87 5.32 -15.04
C ARG A 306 43.11 4.53 -16.11
N ARG A 307 43.79 3.74 -16.94
CA ARG A 307 43.14 2.87 -17.93
C ARG A 307 42.30 1.79 -17.26
N THR A 308 42.80 1.16 -16.20
CA THR A 308 42.03 0.14 -15.45
C THR A 308 40.80 0.73 -14.78
N LEU A 309 40.91 1.93 -14.20
CA LEU A 309 39.79 2.64 -13.59
C LEU A 309 38.70 2.94 -14.63
N GLN A 310 39.08 3.50 -15.78
CA GLN A 310 38.13 3.76 -16.87
C GLN A 310 37.45 2.46 -17.37
N GLY A 311 38.20 1.37 -17.48
CA GLY A 311 37.64 0.06 -17.84
C GLY A 311 36.61 -0.45 -16.82
N LEU A 312 36.93 -0.35 -15.52
CA LEU A 312 36.02 -0.74 -14.44
C LEU A 312 34.78 0.15 -14.39
N GLU A 313 34.92 1.44 -14.69
CA GLU A 313 33.80 2.38 -14.72
C GLU A 313 32.83 2.07 -15.88
N ILE A 314 33.36 1.74 -17.07
CA ILE A 314 32.55 1.28 -18.20
C ILE A 314 31.84 -0.04 -17.86
N GLU A 315 32.54 -0.99 -17.24
CA GLU A 315 31.94 -2.25 -16.81
C GLU A 315 30.82 -2.01 -15.79
N LEU A 316 31.02 -1.10 -14.82
CA LEU A 316 29.98 -0.73 -13.87
C LEU A 316 28.74 -0.15 -14.57
N GLN A 317 28.92 0.77 -15.53
CA GLN A 317 27.79 1.33 -16.29
C GLN A 317 27.08 0.26 -17.14
N SER A 318 27.83 -0.65 -17.75
CA SER A 318 27.32 -1.83 -18.46
C SER A 318 26.43 -2.67 -17.53
N GLN A 319 26.93 -3.05 -16.35
CA GLN A 319 26.20 -3.87 -15.38
C GLN A 319 24.94 -3.16 -14.86
N LEU A 320 24.99 -1.85 -14.62
CA LEU A 320 23.83 -1.06 -14.23
C LEU A 320 22.76 -1.05 -15.33
N SER A 321 23.16 -0.89 -16.60
CA SER A 321 22.24 -0.94 -17.72
C SER A 321 21.59 -2.32 -17.89
N MET A 322 22.38 -3.39 -17.70
CA MET A 322 21.88 -4.77 -17.74
C MET A 322 20.90 -5.05 -16.59
N LYS A 323 21.23 -4.60 -15.39
CA LYS A 323 20.34 -4.70 -14.22
C LYS A 323 18.99 -4.01 -14.50
N ALA A 324 19.00 -2.78 -14.99
CA ALA A 324 17.77 -2.04 -15.29
C ALA A 324 16.92 -2.74 -16.35
N ALA A 325 17.55 -3.31 -17.39
CA ALA A 325 16.85 -4.09 -18.40
C ALA A 325 16.20 -5.35 -17.79
N LEU A 326 16.92 -6.07 -16.92
CA LEU A 326 16.40 -7.26 -16.25
C LEU A 326 15.23 -6.92 -15.30
N GLU A 327 15.36 -5.88 -14.48
CA GLU A 327 14.27 -5.40 -13.63
C GLU A 327 13.04 -5.00 -14.46
N GLY A 328 13.25 -4.35 -15.61
CA GLY A 328 12.18 -4.03 -16.56
C GLY A 328 11.47 -5.27 -17.10
N THR A 329 12.21 -6.29 -17.52
CA THR A 329 11.61 -7.55 -18.01
C THR A 329 10.86 -8.30 -16.92
N VAL A 330 11.34 -8.31 -15.67
CA VAL A 330 10.61 -8.89 -14.54
C VAL A 330 9.29 -8.15 -14.33
N ALA A 331 9.32 -6.82 -14.24
CA ALA A 331 8.11 -6.02 -14.06
C ALA A 331 7.09 -6.21 -15.20
N GLU A 332 7.55 -6.29 -16.45
CA GLU A 332 6.68 -6.57 -17.60
C GLU A 332 6.04 -7.97 -17.51
N THR A 333 6.82 -8.98 -17.13
CA THR A 333 6.28 -10.35 -16.97
C THR A 333 5.29 -10.44 -15.83
N GLU A 334 5.56 -9.83 -14.68
CA GLU A 334 4.64 -9.77 -13.54
C GLU A 334 3.34 -9.06 -13.91
N ALA A 335 3.42 -7.92 -14.60
CA ALA A 335 2.24 -7.20 -15.07
C ALA A 335 1.41 -8.04 -16.05
N ARG A 336 2.06 -8.74 -16.99
CA ARG A 336 1.39 -9.63 -17.95
C ARG A 336 0.68 -10.79 -17.24
N TYR A 337 1.34 -11.46 -16.31
CA TYR A 337 0.73 -12.56 -15.57
C TYR A 337 -0.37 -12.07 -14.62
N GLY A 338 -0.20 -10.90 -14.00
CA GLY A 338 -1.25 -10.25 -13.20
C GLY A 338 -2.52 -9.96 -14.01
N ALA A 339 -2.36 -9.45 -15.23
CA ALA A 339 -3.49 -9.22 -16.15
C ALA A 339 -4.18 -10.52 -16.56
N GLN A 340 -3.42 -11.57 -16.88
CA GLN A 340 -3.97 -12.90 -17.21
C GLN A 340 -4.74 -13.50 -16.03
N LEU A 341 -4.20 -13.37 -14.81
CA LEU A 341 -4.86 -13.87 -13.60
C LEU A 341 -6.16 -13.12 -13.31
N ALA A 342 -6.17 -11.80 -13.47
CA ALA A 342 -7.38 -10.98 -13.35
C ALA A 342 -8.45 -11.39 -14.38
N GLN A 343 -8.05 -11.67 -15.63
CA GLN A 343 -8.95 -12.15 -16.67
C GLN A 343 -9.57 -13.51 -16.31
N ILE A 344 -8.75 -14.46 -15.84
CA ILE A 344 -9.22 -15.79 -15.42
C ILE A 344 -10.16 -15.67 -14.22
N GLN A 345 -9.83 -14.83 -13.23
CA GLN A 345 -10.69 -14.60 -12.07
C GLN A 345 -12.05 -14.00 -12.48
N GLY A 346 -12.06 -13.11 -13.48
CA GLY A 346 -13.29 -12.58 -14.06
C GLY A 346 -14.16 -13.67 -14.70
N LEU A 347 -13.54 -14.59 -15.46
CA LEU A 347 -14.25 -15.74 -16.05
C LEU A 347 -14.81 -16.69 -14.99
N ILE A 348 -14.03 -17.01 -13.94
CA ILE A 348 -14.48 -17.84 -12.82
C ILE A 348 -15.71 -17.19 -12.17
N SER A 349 -15.64 -15.90 -11.86
CA SER A 349 -16.73 -15.18 -11.22
C SER A 349 -18.01 -15.17 -12.08
N ALA A 350 -17.87 -15.04 -13.40
CA ALA A 350 -19.00 -15.10 -14.33
C ALA A 350 -19.65 -16.49 -14.36
N ILE A 351 -18.84 -17.56 -14.39
CA ILE A 351 -19.33 -18.94 -14.37
C ILE A 351 -19.98 -19.27 -13.02
N GLU A 352 -19.40 -18.82 -11.90
CA GLU A 352 -19.99 -18.99 -10.56
C GLU A 352 -21.35 -18.30 -10.45
N ALA A 353 -21.49 -17.10 -11.04
CA ALA A 353 -22.76 -16.39 -11.10
C ALA A 353 -23.80 -17.16 -11.94
N GLN A 354 -23.42 -17.66 -13.12
CA GLN A 354 -24.30 -18.50 -13.95
C GLN A 354 -24.72 -19.79 -13.23
N LEU A 355 -23.80 -20.43 -12.51
CA LEU A 355 -24.11 -21.63 -11.73
C LEU A 355 -25.09 -21.33 -10.59
N ALA A 356 -24.94 -20.18 -9.92
CA ALA A 356 -25.86 -19.74 -8.87
C ALA A 356 -27.26 -19.46 -9.43
N GLU A 357 -27.36 -18.83 -10.60
CA GLU A 357 -28.62 -18.57 -11.30
C GLU A 357 -29.34 -19.89 -11.67
N VAL A 358 -28.64 -20.83 -12.31
CA VAL A 358 -29.21 -22.14 -12.68
C VAL A 358 -29.68 -22.93 -11.45
N ARG A 359 -28.94 -22.85 -10.33
CA ARG A 359 -29.38 -23.47 -9.06
C ARG A 359 -30.66 -22.83 -8.52
N ALA A 360 -30.75 -21.50 -8.55
CA ALA A 360 -31.94 -20.78 -8.11
C ALA A 360 -33.17 -21.10 -8.97
N ASP A 361 -32.98 -21.20 -10.29
CA ASP A 361 -34.04 -21.60 -11.22
C ASP A 361 -34.47 -23.05 -11.01
N SER A 362 -33.53 -23.96 -10.79
CA SER A 362 -33.84 -25.37 -10.48
C SER A 362 -34.63 -25.50 -9.17
N GLU A 363 -34.25 -24.75 -8.13
CA GLU A 363 -34.97 -24.71 -6.86
C GLU A 363 -36.40 -24.17 -7.04
N ARG A 364 -36.56 -23.09 -7.83
CA ARG A 364 -37.88 -22.52 -8.15
C ARG A 364 -38.74 -23.54 -8.91
N GLN A 365 -38.21 -24.19 -9.93
CA GLN A 365 -38.92 -25.23 -10.67
C GLN A 365 -39.35 -26.38 -9.76
N ASN A 366 -38.48 -26.83 -8.84
CA ASN A 366 -38.81 -27.89 -7.88
C ASN A 366 -39.99 -27.48 -6.99
N GLN A 367 -40.02 -26.23 -6.49
CA GLN A 367 -41.14 -25.69 -5.72
C GLN A 367 -42.43 -25.59 -6.54
N ASP A 368 -42.35 -25.23 -7.83
CA ASP A 368 -43.50 -25.24 -8.74
C ASP A 368 -44.03 -26.67 -8.97
N TYR A 369 -43.13 -27.65 -9.17
CA TYR A 369 -43.49 -29.06 -9.31
C TYR A 369 -44.15 -29.62 -8.06
N GLN A 370 -43.65 -29.30 -6.87
CA GLN A 370 -44.27 -29.71 -5.60
C GLN A 370 -45.69 -29.15 -5.47
N ARG A 371 -45.88 -27.86 -5.74
CA ARG A 371 -47.22 -27.24 -5.74
C ARG A 371 -48.17 -27.89 -6.74
N LEU A 372 -47.69 -28.21 -7.94
CA LEU A 372 -48.51 -28.88 -8.95
C LEU A 372 -48.88 -30.30 -8.51
N MET A 373 -47.97 -31.02 -7.85
CA MET A 373 -48.24 -32.36 -7.31
C MET A 373 -49.27 -32.32 -6.18
N ASP A 374 -49.23 -31.31 -5.31
CA ASP A 374 -50.23 -31.11 -4.26
C ASP A 374 -51.62 -30.86 -4.86
N ILE A 375 -51.71 -29.99 -5.88
CA ILE A 375 -52.96 -29.73 -6.61
C ILE A 375 -53.47 -31.00 -7.29
N LYS A 376 -52.59 -31.74 -7.96
CA LYS A 376 -52.94 -33.03 -8.60
C LYS A 376 -53.51 -34.00 -7.58
N SER A 377 -52.85 -34.17 -6.44
CA SER A 377 -53.27 -35.09 -5.39
C SER A 377 -54.65 -34.69 -4.83
N ARG A 378 -54.91 -33.39 -4.66
CA ARG A 378 -56.23 -32.88 -4.25
C ARG A 378 -57.31 -33.14 -5.30
N LEU A 379 -57.03 -32.89 -6.57
CA LEU A 379 -57.97 -33.17 -7.66
C LEU A 379 -58.27 -34.68 -7.78
N GLU A 380 -57.27 -35.54 -7.60
CA GLU A 380 -57.47 -37.00 -7.56
C GLU A 380 -58.40 -37.42 -6.42
N GLN A 381 -58.27 -36.81 -5.23
CA GLN A 381 -59.20 -37.01 -4.12
C GLN A 381 -60.63 -36.55 -4.46
N GLU A 382 -60.78 -35.36 -5.05
CA GLU A 382 -62.07 -34.84 -5.47
C GLU A 382 -62.73 -35.77 -6.51
N ILE A 383 -61.99 -36.24 -7.52
CA ILE A 383 -62.48 -37.23 -8.50
C ILE A 383 -62.89 -38.54 -7.82
N ALA A 384 -62.12 -39.04 -6.85
CA ALA A 384 -62.49 -40.23 -6.11
C ALA A 384 -63.81 -40.05 -5.33
N THR A 385 -64.01 -38.88 -4.71
CA THR A 385 -65.29 -38.56 -4.05
C THR A 385 -66.45 -38.45 -5.05
N TYR A 386 -66.22 -37.82 -6.21
CA TYR A 386 -67.24 -37.72 -7.26
C TYR A 386 -67.62 -39.10 -7.82
N ARG A 387 -66.65 -40.01 -8.01
CA ARG A 387 -66.91 -41.40 -8.41
C ARG A 387 -67.75 -42.16 -7.37
N SER A 388 -67.41 -42.04 -6.09
CA SER A 388 -68.17 -42.67 -5.00
C SER A 388 -69.62 -42.15 -4.90
N LEU A 389 -69.83 -40.85 -5.12
CA LEU A 389 -71.17 -40.25 -5.16
C LEU A 389 -71.97 -40.76 -6.36
N LEU A 390 -71.36 -40.87 -7.54
CA LEU A 390 -72.02 -41.44 -8.73
C LEU A 390 -72.41 -42.90 -8.51
N GLU A 391 -71.50 -43.74 -8.00
CA GLU A 391 -71.79 -45.15 -7.70
C GLU A 391 -72.92 -45.29 -6.65
N GLY A 392 -72.94 -44.43 -5.63
CA GLY A 392 -74.03 -44.40 -4.64
C GLY A 392 -75.39 -43.96 -5.22
N GLN A 393 -75.38 -43.06 -6.21
CA GLN A 393 -76.59 -42.63 -6.90
C GLN A 393 -77.08 -43.67 -7.93
N GLU A 394 -76.17 -44.39 -8.60
CA GLU A 394 -76.50 -45.53 -9.46
C GLU A 394 -77.09 -46.71 -8.66
N ALA A 395 -76.57 -46.98 -7.46
CA ALA A 395 -77.19 -47.94 -6.55
C ALA A 395 -78.61 -47.52 -6.13
N HIS A 396 -78.82 -46.23 -5.84
CA HIS A 396 -80.15 -45.69 -5.52
C HIS A 396 -81.11 -45.70 -6.73
N TYR A 397 -80.62 -45.61 -7.96
CA TYR A 397 -81.45 -45.73 -9.17
C TYR A 397 -81.78 -47.19 -9.54
N ASN A 398 -80.86 -48.13 -9.30
CA ASN A 398 -81.09 -49.55 -9.53
C ASN A 398 -82.02 -50.20 -8.48
N ASP A 399 -82.18 -49.58 -7.30
CA ASP A 399 -83.11 -50.01 -6.26
C ASP A 399 -84.53 -49.38 -6.36
N LEU A 400 -84.83 -48.57 -7.40
CA LEU A 400 -86.22 -48.23 -7.70
C LEU A 400 -86.92 -49.45 -8.33
N PRO A 401 -88.03 -49.95 -7.76
CA PRO A 401 -88.75 -51.06 -8.35
C PRO A 401 -89.29 -50.63 -9.72
N THR A 402 -88.93 -51.39 -10.76
CA THR A 402 -89.63 -51.37 -12.04
C THR A 402 -91.08 -51.76 -11.78
N SER A 403 -91.95 -50.75 -11.63
CA SER A 403 -93.39 -50.95 -11.65
C SER A 403 -93.77 -51.48 -13.03
N LYS A 404 -94.03 -52.80 -13.10
CA LYS A 404 -94.79 -53.40 -14.19
C LYS A 404 -96.06 -52.59 -14.42
N VAL A 405 -96.23 -52.04 -15.61
CA VAL A 405 -97.55 -51.80 -16.20
C VAL A 405 -97.51 -52.34 -17.62
N ILE A 406 -98.59 -53.05 -17.93
CA ILE A 406 -98.95 -53.87 -19.10
C ILE A 406 -98.51 -53.29 -20.44
#